data_AF-A0A432K5N5-F1
#
_entry.id   AF-A0A432K5N5-F1
#
_cell.length_a   1.000
_cell.length_b   1.000
_cell.length_c   1.000
_cell.angle_alpha   90.00
_cell.angle_beta   90.00
_cell.angle_gamma   90.00
#
_symmetry.space_group_name_H-M   'P 1'
#
loop_
_entity.id
_entity.type
_entity.pdbx_description
1 polymer ?
#
loop_
_entity_poly.entity_id
_entity_poly.type
_entity_poly.pdbx_seq_one_letter_code
_entity_poly.pdbx_strand_id
1 'polypeptide(L)'
;MQLHITELIIYKHMKTIIQSLTLSILLIIGITAKSQNYNISNYNGQTVSTCSGNFYDSGGPNGSYNQGENYSITFCPSTAGAYINLDFTQWNVGAGDNLRVYDGSTNAANLLATFNNTLSPVGMIVTASVLNPAGCLTLEWSSASTSAGWAAAVSCGLPCQNFEVVLQSSTPAFHLDTGFYYIDICPGDTVSITAEGIYNLNDSVYHQSDLTTDFIWDMGNGTFDTAIT
;
A
#
# COMPACT_ATOMS: atom_id res chain seq x y z
N MET A 1 -3.44 4.87 -64.28
CA MET A 1 -2.67 5.18 -63.04
C MET A 1 -3.46 6.20 -62.21
N GLN A 2 -4.65 5.83 -61.69
CA GLN A 2 -5.52 6.78 -60.97
C GLN A 2 -6.37 6.10 -59.89
N LEU A 3 -6.73 4.83 -60.08
CA LEU A 3 -7.46 4.04 -59.07
C LEU A 3 -6.64 3.68 -57.82
N HIS A 4 -5.33 3.43 -57.97
CA HIS A 4 -4.47 2.98 -56.85
C HIS A 4 -4.12 4.09 -55.85
N ILE A 5 -4.19 5.37 -56.24
CA ILE A 5 -3.85 6.50 -55.36
C ILE A 5 -5.04 6.88 -54.48
N THR A 6 -6.28 6.74 -54.99
CA THR A 6 -7.51 7.03 -54.24
C THR A 6 -7.78 6.04 -53.11
N GLU A 7 -7.50 4.74 -53.28
CA GLU A 7 -7.71 3.74 -52.21
C GLU A 7 -6.73 3.93 -51.03
N LEU A 8 -5.48 4.30 -51.31
CA LEU A 8 -4.46 4.49 -50.28
C LEU A 8 -4.75 5.71 -49.39
N ILE A 9 -5.34 6.77 -49.96
CA ILE A 9 -5.71 8.00 -49.23
C ILE A 9 -6.90 7.74 -48.29
N ILE A 10 -7.92 7.00 -48.77
CA ILE A 10 -9.10 6.63 -47.96
C ILE A 10 -8.68 5.75 -46.77
N TYR A 11 -7.80 4.77 -46.99
CA TYR A 11 -7.30 3.88 -45.95
C TYR A 11 -6.50 4.64 -44.86
N LYS A 12 -5.64 5.57 -45.25
CA LYS A 12 -4.83 6.36 -44.31
C LYS A 12 -5.68 7.29 -43.44
N HIS A 13 -6.66 7.97 -44.04
CA HIS A 13 -7.60 8.83 -43.30
C HIS A 13 -8.51 8.04 -42.36
N MET A 14 -9.02 6.88 -42.78
CA MET A 14 -9.82 6.00 -41.91
C MET A 14 -9.00 5.48 -40.73
N LYS A 15 -7.73 5.11 -40.92
CA LYS A 15 -6.87 4.59 -39.85
C LYS A 15 -6.52 5.66 -38.82
N THR A 16 -6.25 6.91 -39.24
CA THR A 16 -6.02 8.04 -38.33
C THR A 16 -7.29 8.42 -37.58
N ILE A 17 -8.46 8.45 -38.24
CA ILE A 17 -9.75 8.73 -37.59
C ILE A 17 -10.11 7.63 -36.56
N ILE A 18 -9.88 6.35 -36.88
CA ILE A 18 -10.12 5.23 -35.95
C ILE A 18 -9.14 5.29 -34.77
N GLN A 19 -7.85 5.58 -34.99
CA GLN A 19 -6.86 5.75 -33.91
C GLN A 19 -7.17 6.95 -33.01
N SER A 20 -7.64 8.07 -33.57
CA SER A 20 -8.09 9.23 -32.81
C SER A 20 -9.37 8.95 -32.03
N LEU A 21 -10.36 8.27 -32.61
CA LEU A 21 -11.59 7.87 -31.89
C LEU A 21 -11.29 6.86 -30.77
N THR A 22 -10.37 5.92 -30.95
CA THR A 22 -9.99 4.98 -29.88
C THR A 22 -9.21 5.65 -28.75
N LEU A 23 -8.38 6.67 -29.04
CA LEU A 23 -7.63 7.41 -28.02
C LEU A 23 -8.51 8.41 -27.26
N SER A 24 -9.54 8.96 -27.91
CA SER A 24 -10.55 9.84 -27.27
C SER A 24 -11.59 9.07 -26.44
N ILE A 25 -11.91 7.81 -26.80
CA ILE A 25 -12.80 6.94 -26.02
C ILE A 25 -12.09 6.33 -24.79
N LEU A 26 -10.76 6.17 -24.83
CA LEU A 26 -9.98 5.69 -23.68
C LEU A 26 -9.70 6.77 -22.60
N LEU A 27 -10.03 8.04 -22.85
CA LEU A 27 -9.74 9.15 -21.94
C LEU A 27 -10.96 9.66 -21.13
N ILE A 28 -12.12 8.99 -21.22
CA ILE A 28 -13.35 9.39 -20.50
C ILE A 28 -13.79 8.37 -19.43
N ILE A 29 -13.06 7.26 -19.26
CA ILE A 29 -13.15 6.49 -18.01
C ILE A 29 -12.18 7.16 -17.03
N GLY A 30 -12.55 8.36 -16.56
CA GLY A 30 -11.97 8.90 -15.35
C GLY A 30 -12.25 7.87 -14.25
N ILE A 31 -11.22 7.15 -13.83
CA ILE A 31 -11.31 6.21 -12.72
C ILE A 31 -11.51 7.08 -11.48
N THR A 32 -12.76 7.46 -11.19
CA THR A 32 -13.12 7.91 -9.86
C THR A 32 -12.96 6.68 -8.98
N ALA A 33 -11.76 6.49 -8.43
CA ALA A 33 -11.52 5.61 -7.30
C ALA A 33 -12.35 6.19 -6.14
N LYS A 34 -13.61 5.79 -6.06
CA LYS A 34 -14.42 6.02 -4.88
C LYS A 34 -13.83 5.11 -3.81
N SER A 35 -13.17 5.71 -2.81
CA SER A 35 -12.89 5.01 -1.56
C SER A 35 -14.20 4.37 -1.09
N GLN A 36 -14.19 3.06 -0.85
CA GLN A 36 -15.38 2.34 -0.40
C GLN A 36 -15.75 2.81 1.01
N ASN A 37 -17.03 3.00 1.27
CA ASN A 37 -17.51 3.33 2.60
C ASN A 37 -17.95 2.05 3.32
N TYR A 38 -17.29 1.75 4.44
CA TYR A 38 -17.63 0.67 5.35
C TYR A 38 -18.35 1.27 6.55
N ASN A 39 -19.66 1.09 6.62
CA ASN A 39 -20.43 1.42 7.82
C ASN A 39 -20.54 0.13 8.65
N ILE A 40 -20.10 0.17 9.91
CA ILE A 40 -19.97 -1.05 10.73
C ILE A 40 -21.29 -1.83 10.87
N SER A 41 -22.45 -1.15 10.85
CA SER A 41 -23.76 -1.80 10.94
C SER A 41 -24.08 -2.65 9.71
N ASN A 42 -23.66 -2.21 8.52
CA ASN A 42 -23.88 -2.95 7.26
C ASN A 42 -22.95 -4.16 7.11
N TYR A 43 -21.81 -4.14 7.81
CA TYR A 43 -20.77 -5.16 7.75
C TYR A 43 -20.66 -5.96 9.05
N ASN A 44 -21.70 -5.92 9.88
CA ASN A 44 -21.68 -6.59 11.18
C ASN A 44 -21.38 -8.10 11.05
N GLY A 45 -20.35 -8.56 11.76
CA GLY A 45 -19.87 -9.95 11.77
C GLY A 45 -19.12 -10.38 10.51
N GLN A 46 -18.80 -9.46 9.59
CA GLN A 46 -18.14 -9.78 8.33
C GLN A 46 -16.63 -9.57 8.38
N THR A 47 -15.93 -10.35 7.55
CA THR A 47 -14.52 -10.10 7.21
C THR A 47 -14.43 -9.44 5.84
N VAL A 48 -13.84 -8.26 5.78
CA VAL A 48 -13.64 -7.47 4.56
C VAL A 48 -12.17 -7.51 4.17
N SER A 49 -11.88 -8.00 2.97
CA SER A 49 -10.55 -7.93 2.38
C SER A 49 -10.39 -6.62 1.59
N THR A 50 -9.57 -5.70 2.07
CA THR A 50 -9.36 -4.37 1.46
C THR A 50 -8.03 -3.75 1.87
N CYS A 51 -7.55 -2.79 1.08
CA CYS A 51 -6.41 -1.94 1.42
C CYS A 51 -6.72 -0.45 1.28
N SER A 52 -8.00 -0.09 1.12
CA SER A 52 -8.45 1.30 1.03
C SER A 52 -9.92 1.40 1.40
N GLY A 53 -10.30 2.42 2.15
CA GLY A 53 -11.70 2.71 2.41
C GLY A 53 -11.89 3.76 3.49
N ASN A 54 -13.10 4.25 3.63
CA ASN A 54 -13.52 5.01 4.79
C ASN A 54 -14.40 4.11 5.67
N PHE A 55 -14.06 4.01 6.94
CA PHE A 55 -14.75 3.21 7.93
C PHE A 55 -15.48 4.13 8.91
N TYR A 56 -16.76 3.85 9.14
CA TYR A 56 -17.66 4.67 9.94
C TYR A 56 -18.42 3.81 10.94
N ASP A 57 -18.92 4.47 11.98
CA ASP A 57 -19.99 3.93 12.82
C ASP A 57 -21.30 3.71 12.02
N SER A 58 -22.36 3.31 12.74
CA SER A 58 -23.66 2.96 12.17
C SER A 58 -24.39 4.11 11.47
N GLY A 59 -24.11 5.37 11.83
CA GLY A 59 -24.68 6.58 11.24
C GLY A 59 -24.08 6.94 9.89
N GLY A 60 -22.92 6.38 9.55
CA GLY A 60 -22.19 6.71 8.33
C GLY A 60 -21.61 8.14 8.34
N PRO A 61 -21.21 8.69 7.18
CA PRO A 61 -20.40 9.93 7.14
C PRO A 61 -21.10 11.20 7.64
N ASN A 62 -22.43 11.20 7.74
CA ASN A 62 -23.21 12.40 8.10
C ASN A 62 -24.25 12.11 9.20
N GLY A 63 -24.26 10.91 9.76
CA GLY A 63 -25.27 10.48 10.74
C GLY A 63 -24.64 10.15 12.08
N SER A 64 -25.48 10.12 13.11
CA SER A 64 -25.11 9.66 14.45
C SER A 64 -25.29 8.17 14.58
N TYR A 65 -24.46 7.53 15.42
CA TYR A 65 -24.74 6.19 15.90
C TYR A 65 -25.82 6.20 16.99
N ASN A 66 -26.50 5.07 17.18
CA ASN A 66 -27.58 4.89 18.15
C ASN A 66 -27.08 4.25 19.44
N GLN A 67 -27.87 4.36 20.50
CA GLN A 67 -27.64 3.64 21.76
C GLN A 67 -27.95 2.14 21.61
N GLY A 68 -27.20 1.29 22.31
CA GLY A 68 -27.46 -0.14 22.40
C GLY A 68 -26.91 -0.94 21.21
N GLU A 69 -25.97 -0.37 20.47
CA GLU A 69 -25.32 -1.04 19.36
C GLU A 69 -24.28 -2.03 19.87
N ASN A 70 -24.14 -3.13 19.12
CA ASN A 70 -23.11 -4.12 19.32
C ASN A 70 -22.78 -4.71 17.95
N TYR A 71 -21.72 -4.18 17.34
CA TYR A 71 -21.30 -4.56 16.00
C TYR A 71 -19.84 -4.97 15.97
N SER A 72 -19.52 -5.95 15.14
CA SER A 72 -18.13 -6.34 14.88
C SER A 72 -17.82 -6.32 13.39
N ILE A 73 -16.55 -6.08 13.05
CA ILE A 73 -16.05 -6.20 11.69
C ILE A 73 -14.57 -6.57 11.73
N THR A 74 -14.14 -7.39 10.78
CA THR A 74 -12.72 -7.70 10.60
C THR A 74 -12.25 -7.14 9.28
N PHE A 75 -11.20 -6.32 9.29
CA PHE A 75 -10.48 -5.94 8.08
C PHE A 75 -9.26 -6.83 7.92
N CYS A 76 -9.09 -7.37 6.72
CA CYS A 76 -7.88 -8.07 6.32
C CYS A 76 -7.30 -7.40 5.07
N PRO A 77 -5.98 -7.36 4.93
CA PRO A 77 -5.35 -6.75 3.76
C PRO A 77 -5.77 -7.51 2.49
N SER A 78 -6.06 -6.79 1.41
CA SER A 78 -6.29 -7.41 0.08
C SER A 78 -4.98 -7.75 -0.64
N THR A 79 -3.86 -7.24 -0.14
CA THR A 79 -2.51 -7.54 -0.64
C THR A 79 -1.87 -8.58 0.27
N ALA A 80 -1.37 -9.67 -0.32
CA ALA A 80 -0.66 -10.70 0.42
C ALA A 80 0.57 -10.11 1.14
N GLY A 81 0.73 -10.49 2.42
CA GLY A 81 1.82 -10.00 3.27
C GLY A 81 1.69 -8.55 3.76
N ALA A 82 0.67 -7.81 3.34
CA ALA A 82 0.40 -6.51 3.93
C ALA A 82 -0.26 -6.64 5.32
N TYR A 83 -0.46 -5.51 6.00
CA TYR A 83 -1.20 -5.40 7.25
C TYR A 83 -2.12 -4.18 7.23
N ILE A 84 -3.22 -4.23 7.97
CA ILE A 84 -4.20 -3.14 8.06
C ILE A 84 -3.68 -2.01 8.95
N ASN A 85 -3.86 -0.79 8.44
CA ASN A 85 -3.74 0.47 9.13
C ASN A 85 -5.10 1.17 9.21
N LEU A 86 -5.43 1.70 10.38
CA LEU A 86 -6.62 2.53 10.61
C LEU A 86 -6.18 3.90 11.11
N ASP A 87 -6.53 4.94 10.36
CA ASP A 87 -6.27 6.34 10.73
C ASP A 87 -7.60 7.02 11.08
N PHE A 88 -7.83 7.28 12.38
CA PHE A 88 -9.08 7.88 12.84
C PHE A 88 -9.07 9.39 12.63
N THR A 89 -10.02 9.87 11.81
CA THR A 89 -10.17 11.28 11.42
C THR A 89 -11.24 12.01 12.23
N GLN A 90 -12.18 11.27 12.83
CA GLN A 90 -13.24 11.81 13.67
C GLN A 90 -13.47 10.90 14.88
N TRP A 91 -13.67 11.52 16.05
CA TRP A 91 -14.00 10.81 17.27
C TRP A 91 -14.81 11.69 18.21
N ASN A 92 -16.11 11.41 18.29
CA ASN A 92 -17.05 12.04 19.20
C ASN A 92 -18.03 10.97 19.70
N VAL A 93 -17.62 10.32 20.78
CA VAL A 93 -18.37 9.24 21.42
C VAL A 93 -18.76 9.64 22.85
N GLY A 94 -19.89 9.14 23.33
CA GLY A 94 -20.39 9.41 24.67
C GLY A 94 -19.84 8.44 25.71
N ALA A 95 -20.17 8.72 26.98
CA ALA A 95 -19.71 7.91 28.11
C ALA A 95 -20.31 6.50 28.07
N GLY A 96 -19.47 5.49 28.27
CA GLY A 96 -19.87 4.07 28.21
C GLY A 96 -19.79 3.45 26.82
N ASP A 97 -19.51 4.25 25.79
CA ASP A 97 -19.25 3.76 24.43
C ASP A 97 -17.81 3.25 24.32
N ASN A 98 -17.60 2.15 23.60
CA ASN A 98 -16.29 1.54 23.43
C ASN A 98 -16.10 0.99 22.01
N LEU A 99 -14.93 1.25 21.43
CA LEU A 99 -14.40 0.54 20.28
C LEU A 99 -13.18 -0.27 20.72
N ARG A 100 -13.29 -1.60 20.69
CA ARG A 100 -12.17 -2.51 20.95
C ARG A 100 -11.52 -2.89 19.65
N VAL A 101 -10.19 -2.89 19.62
CA VAL A 101 -9.41 -3.29 18.45
C VAL A 101 -8.52 -4.46 18.83
N TYR A 102 -8.68 -5.58 18.12
CA TYR A 102 -7.97 -6.83 18.32
C TYR A 102 -6.99 -7.09 17.17
N ASP A 103 -5.79 -7.54 17.52
CA ASP A 103 -4.69 -7.82 16.59
C ASP A 103 -4.82 -9.22 15.96
N GLY A 104 -5.84 -9.40 15.14
CA GLY A 104 -6.06 -10.64 14.42
C GLY A 104 -7.43 -10.73 13.78
N SER A 105 -7.71 -11.89 13.18
CA SER A 105 -8.95 -12.15 12.44
C SER A 105 -10.18 -12.42 13.32
N THR A 106 -10.03 -12.43 14.65
CA THR A 106 -11.13 -12.66 15.61
C THR A 106 -10.94 -11.84 16.88
N ASN A 107 -11.99 -11.74 17.69
CA ASN A 107 -11.97 -11.11 19.02
C ASN A 107 -11.29 -11.95 20.11
N ALA A 108 -10.81 -13.16 19.77
CA ALA A 108 -9.96 -13.97 20.65
C ALA A 108 -8.47 -13.60 20.53
N ALA A 109 -8.11 -12.77 19.54
CA ALA A 109 -6.76 -12.25 19.38
C ALA A 109 -6.39 -11.25 20.49
N ASN A 110 -5.13 -10.83 20.54
CA ASN A 110 -4.67 -9.88 21.54
C ASN A 110 -5.38 -8.53 21.39
N LEU A 111 -5.90 -7.99 22.48
CA LEU A 111 -6.52 -6.66 22.50
C LEU A 111 -5.42 -5.60 22.41
N LEU A 112 -5.43 -4.79 21.35
CA LEU A 112 -4.48 -3.67 21.18
C LEU A 112 -4.91 -2.46 22.01
N ALA A 113 -6.18 -2.09 21.90
CA ALA A 113 -6.71 -0.90 22.52
C ALA A 113 -8.22 -0.97 22.72
N THR A 114 -8.71 -0.18 23.67
CA THR A 114 -10.13 0.17 23.81
C THR A 114 -10.25 1.68 23.79
N PHE A 115 -10.83 2.22 22.72
CA PHE A 115 -11.09 3.65 22.57
C PHE A 115 -12.48 3.99 23.08
N ASN A 116 -12.61 5.16 23.72
CA ASN A 116 -13.86 5.62 24.34
C ASN A 116 -13.85 7.15 24.48
N ASN A 117 -14.75 7.72 25.29
CA ASN A 117 -14.85 9.16 25.50
C ASN A 117 -13.67 9.78 26.28
N THR A 118 -12.78 8.96 26.85
CA THR A 118 -11.58 9.40 27.59
C THR A 118 -10.28 9.11 26.85
N LEU A 119 -10.27 8.14 25.93
CA LEU A 119 -9.14 7.79 25.09
C LEU A 119 -9.54 7.87 23.61
N SER A 120 -9.10 8.92 22.93
CA SER A 120 -9.33 9.14 21.50
C SER A 120 -8.21 8.52 20.66
N PRO A 121 -8.53 7.83 19.54
CA PRO A 121 -7.57 7.35 18.55
C PRO A 121 -7.17 8.41 17.51
N VAL A 122 -7.75 9.62 17.55
CA VAL A 122 -7.44 10.65 16.55
C VAL A 122 -5.99 11.11 16.70
N GLY A 123 -5.25 11.15 15.59
CA GLY A 123 -3.84 11.52 15.55
C GLY A 123 -2.87 10.36 15.77
N MET A 124 -3.37 9.12 15.82
CA MET A 124 -2.56 7.91 15.78
C MET A 124 -3.04 6.95 14.68
N ILE A 125 -2.11 6.17 14.16
CA ILE A 125 -2.40 5.06 13.25
C ILE A 125 -2.46 3.79 14.08
N VAL A 126 -3.61 3.10 14.05
CA VAL A 126 -3.77 1.78 14.67
C VAL A 126 -3.42 0.74 13.62
N THR A 127 -2.38 -0.04 13.88
CA THR A 127 -1.84 -1.04 12.93
C THR A 127 -1.94 -2.44 13.51
N ALA A 128 -2.17 -3.44 12.65
CA ALA A 128 -1.88 -4.82 12.98
C ALA A 128 -0.37 -4.98 13.28
N SER A 129 -0.03 -5.81 14.27
CA SER A 129 1.35 -5.95 14.71
C SER A 129 2.16 -6.89 13.81
N VAL A 130 3.49 -6.81 13.92
CA VAL A 130 4.42 -7.70 13.20
C VAL A 130 4.28 -9.17 13.59
N LEU A 131 3.66 -9.48 14.73
CA LEU A 131 3.41 -10.85 15.19
C LEU A 131 2.08 -11.42 14.67
N ASN A 132 1.30 -10.62 13.94
CA ASN A 132 0.04 -11.02 13.32
C ASN A 132 0.27 -11.29 11.81
N PRO A 133 0.57 -12.54 11.42
CA PRO A 133 0.91 -12.89 10.03
C PRO A 133 -0.27 -12.74 9.07
N ALA A 134 -1.50 -12.68 9.58
CA ALA A 134 -2.68 -12.41 8.76
C ALA A 134 -2.82 -10.92 8.41
N GLY A 135 -2.15 -10.02 9.14
CA GLY A 135 -2.24 -8.58 8.97
C GLY A 135 -3.63 -8.00 9.23
N CYS A 136 -4.56 -8.78 9.80
CA CYS A 136 -5.94 -8.39 10.00
C CYS A 136 -6.16 -7.67 11.33
N LEU A 137 -7.11 -6.73 11.37
CA LEU A 137 -7.64 -6.16 12.62
C LEU A 137 -9.12 -6.50 12.77
N THR A 138 -9.51 -6.91 13.96
CA THR A 138 -10.93 -7.10 14.32
C THR A 138 -11.37 -5.98 15.24
N LEU A 139 -12.50 -5.36 14.93
CA LEU A 139 -13.06 -4.24 15.66
C LEU A 139 -14.41 -4.62 16.23
N GLU A 140 -14.64 -4.27 17.50
CA GLU A 140 -15.93 -4.42 18.17
C GLU A 140 -16.38 -3.08 18.71
N TRP A 141 -17.53 -2.61 18.24
CA TRP A 141 -18.20 -1.40 18.67
C TRP A 141 -19.35 -1.74 19.62
N SER A 142 -19.40 -1.05 20.75
CA SER A 142 -20.53 -1.08 21.67
C SER A 142 -20.91 0.33 22.11
N SER A 143 -22.21 0.64 22.13
CA SER A 143 -22.70 1.95 22.56
C SER A 143 -23.69 1.90 23.73
N ALA A 144 -23.47 2.77 24.71
CA ALA A 144 -24.38 3.13 25.78
C ALA A 144 -25.07 4.48 25.55
N SER A 145 -24.69 5.23 24.52
CA SER A 145 -25.26 6.55 24.20
C SER A 145 -25.47 6.77 22.69
N THR A 146 -25.87 7.98 22.31
CA THR A 146 -26.01 8.44 20.91
C THR A 146 -25.19 9.71 20.78
N SER A 147 -24.27 9.77 19.81
CA SER A 147 -23.44 10.94 19.54
C SER A 147 -23.08 11.05 18.05
N ALA A 148 -22.29 12.06 17.69
CA ALA A 148 -21.88 12.35 16.31
C ALA A 148 -21.02 11.23 15.68
N GLY A 149 -20.34 10.41 16.48
CA GLY A 149 -19.71 9.18 15.99
C GLY A 149 -18.23 9.28 15.69
N TRP A 150 -17.76 8.35 14.86
CA TRP A 150 -16.36 8.18 14.54
C TRP A 150 -16.17 7.78 13.08
N ALA A 151 -15.03 8.19 12.55
CA ALA A 151 -14.61 7.86 11.19
C ALA A 151 -13.12 7.54 11.16
N ALA A 152 -12.74 6.53 10.38
CA ALA A 152 -11.37 6.14 10.13
C ALA A 152 -11.12 5.90 8.64
N ALA A 153 -9.89 6.10 8.19
CA ALA A 153 -9.44 5.63 6.88
C ALA A 153 -8.76 4.27 7.04
N VAL A 154 -9.16 3.30 6.21
CA VAL A 154 -8.52 1.99 6.10
C VAL A 154 -7.43 2.09 5.04
N SER A 155 -6.24 1.62 5.36
CA SER A 155 -5.14 1.46 4.41
C SER A 155 -4.33 0.20 4.70
N CYS A 156 -3.41 -0.16 3.82
CA CYS A 156 -2.46 -1.23 4.07
C CYS A 156 -1.03 -0.69 4.16
N GLY A 157 -0.24 -1.26 5.06
CA GLY A 157 1.22 -1.16 5.05
C GLY A 157 1.83 -2.50 4.63
N LEU A 158 3.03 -2.45 4.04
CA LEU A 158 3.89 -3.63 3.90
C LEU A 158 4.97 -3.55 4.98
N PRO A 159 5.28 -4.65 5.68
CA PRO A 159 6.40 -4.64 6.61
C PRO A 159 7.70 -4.53 5.81
N CYS A 160 8.69 -3.82 6.35
CA CYS A 160 10.01 -3.76 5.72
C CYS A 160 10.63 -5.17 5.70
N GLN A 161 11.07 -5.61 4.53
CA GLN A 161 11.93 -6.79 4.41
C GLN A 161 13.37 -6.30 4.24
N ASN A 162 14.30 -6.91 4.97
CA ASN A 162 15.71 -6.59 4.81
C ASN A 162 16.23 -7.15 3.48
N PHE A 163 17.20 -6.44 2.92
CA PHE A 163 17.99 -6.89 1.78
C PHE A 163 19.42 -6.45 2.01
N GLU A 164 20.33 -7.13 1.33
CA GLU A 164 21.75 -6.80 1.29
C GLU A 164 22.15 -6.66 -0.18
N VAL A 165 23.15 -5.82 -0.47
CA VAL A 165 23.72 -5.70 -1.81
C VAL A 165 25.16 -6.16 -1.72
N VAL A 166 25.53 -7.12 -2.57
CA VAL A 166 26.87 -7.70 -2.58
C VAL A 166 27.54 -7.42 -3.91
N LEU A 167 28.78 -6.92 -3.83
CA LEU A 167 29.68 -6.77 -4.98
C LEU A 167 30.14 -8.16 -5.44
N GLN A 168 29.77 -8.55 -6.66
CA GLN A 168 30.15 -9.84 -7.22
C GLN A 168 31.51 -9.77 -7.92
N SER A 169 31.67 -8.81 -8.82
CA SER A 169 32.89 -8.64 -9.60
C SER A 169 33.05 -7.20 -10.08
N SER A 170 34.27 -6.85 -10.49
CA SER A 170 34.52 -5.62 -11.22
C SER A 170 35.64 -5.80 -12.25
N THR A 171 35.67 -4.93 -13.25
CA THR A 171 36.76 -4.78 -14.20
C THR A 171 37.11 -3.29 -14.32
N PRO A 172 38.31 -2.85 -13.91
CA PRO A 172 39.38 -3.63 -13.27
C PRO A 172 38.95 -4.29 -11.95
N ALA A 173 39.62 -5.38 -11.57
CA ALA A 173 39.27 -6.13 -10.37
C ALA A 173 39.40 -5.26 -9.11
N PHE A 174 38.43 -5.33 -8.23
CA PHE A 174 38.47 -4.62 -6.96
C PHE A 174 39.49 -5.27 -6.02
N HIS A 175 40.04 -4.45 -5.15
CA HIS A 175 40.93 -4.86 -4.07
C HIS A 175 40.23 -4.63 -2.73
N LEU A 176 40.44 -5.54 -1.78
CA LEU A 176 39.99 -5.38 -0.39
C LEU A 176 41.20 -5.01 0.45
N ASP A 177 41.22 -3.80 1.01
CA ASP A 177 42.23 -3.38 1.98
C ASP A 177 41.56 -2.74 3.20
N THR A 178 41.94 -3.18 4.39
CA THR A 178 41.40 -2.70 5.69
C THR A 178 39.86 -2.67 5.82
N GLY A 179 39.15 -3.55 5.11
CA GLY A 179 37.69 -3.65 5.18
C GLY A 179 36.93 -2.75 4.20
N PHE A 180 37.63 -2.07 3.29
CA PHE A 180 37.04 -1.28 2.21
C PHE A 180 37.42 -1.88 0.86
N TYR A 181 36.44 -1.94 -0.05
CA TYR A 181 36.67 -2.26 -1.46
C TYR A 181 37.08 -1.00 -2.22
N TYR A 182 38.12 -1.09 -3.04
CA TYR A 182 38.53 0.00 -3.94
C TYR A 182 38.96 -0.55 -5.30
N ILE A 183 38.86 0.29 -6.32
CA ILE A 183 39.28 0.01 -7.69
C ILE A 183 40.19 1.15 -8.12
N ASP A 184 41.43 0.83 -8.50
CA ASP A 184 42.36 1.83 -9.02
C ASP A 184 42.08 2.09 -10.50
N ILE A 185 41.83 3.35 -10.84
CA ILE A 185 41.57 3.80 -12.20
C ILE A 185 42.35 5.07 -12.54
N CYS A 186 42.73 5.19 -13.82
CA CYS A 186 43.29 6.40 -14.40
C CYS A 186 42.19 7.24 -15.09
N PRO A 187 42.42 8.56 -15.29
CA PRO A 187 41.49 9.40 -16.04
C PRO A 187 41.23 8.87 -17.45
N GLY A 188 39.97 8.59 -17.76
CA GLY A 188 39.53 8.02 -19.04
C GLY A 188 39.33 6.50 -19.03
N ASP A 189 39.67 5.82 -17.93
CA ASP A 189 39.38 4.40 -17.77
C ASP A 189 37.89 4.14 -17.58
N THR A 190 37.45 2.97 -18.03
CA THR A 190 36.10 2.47 -17.81
C THR A 190 36.11 1.43 -16.69
N VAL A 191 35.17 1.55 -15.77
CA VAL A 191 34.91 0.53 -14.74
C VAL A 191 33.60 -0.17 -15.07
N SER A 192 33.62 -1.50 -15.06
CA SER A 192 32.41 -2.32 -15.03
C SER A 192 32.29 -2.92 -13.64
N ILE A 193 31.12 -2.78 -13.01
CA ILE A 193 30.83 -3.36 -11.70
C ILE A 193 29.60 -4.25 -11.87
N THR A 194 29.65 -5.45 -11.28
CA THR A 194 28.51 -6.35 -11.17
C THR A 194 28.21 -6.54 -9.69
N ALA A 195 26.98 -6.28 -9.29
CA ALA A 195 26.47 -6.54 -7.95
C ALA A 195 25.12 -7.27 -8.05
N GLU A 196 24.75 -7.95 -6.97
CA GLU A 196 23.46 -8.63 -6.84
C GLU A 196 22.79 -8.26 -5.51
N GLY A 197 21.46 -8.27 -5.50
CA GLY A 197 20.67 -8.20 -4.27
C GLY A 197 20.58 -9.57 -3.59
N ILE A 198 20.88 -9.62 -2.30
CA ILE A 198 20.56 -10.76 -1.43
C ILE A 198 19.30 -10.43 -0.64
N TYR A 199 18.22 -11.15 -0.95
CA TYR A 199 16.91 -10.97 -0.34
C TYR A 199 16.65 -12.07 0.70
N ASN A 200 17.24 -11.92 1.89
CA ASN A 200 17.22 -12.94 2.94
C ASN A 200 15.80 -13.32 3.42
N LEU A 201 14.83 -12.44 3.21
CA LEU A 201 13.42 -12.67 3.56
C LEU A 201 12.50 -12.83 2.34
N ASN A 202 13.03 -12.93 1.11
CA ASN A 202 12.21 -13.05 -0.10
C ASN A 202 11.09 -14.10 0.07
N ASP A 203 9.89 -13.73 -0.37
CA ASP A 203 8.66 -14.53 -0.30
C ASP A 203 8.20 -14.90 1.13
N SER A 204 8.84 -14.35 2.18
CA SER A 204 8.33 -14.42 3.57
C SER A 204 7.06 -13.58 3.73
N VAL A 205 7.03 -12.42 3.08
CA VAL A 205 5.91 -11.49 3.11
C VAL A 205 5.46 -11.12 1.70
N TYR A 206 6.38 -10.62 0.89
CA TYR A 206 6.18 -10.30 -0.53
C TYR A 206 7.42 -10.70 -1.34
N HIS A 207 7.22 -10.87 -2.65
CA HIS A 207 8.28 -11.24 -3.56
C HIS A 207 9.28 -10.09 -3.75
N GLN A 208 10.57 -10.41 -3.62
CA GLN A 208 11.71 -9.53 -3.83
C GLN A 208 12.70 -10.20 -4.79
N SER A 209 13.14 -9.44 -5.77
CA SER A 209 14.18 -9.86 -6.72
C SER A 209 14.89 -8.63 -7.30
N ASP A 210 16.01 -8.86 -7.98
CA ASP A 210 16.71 -7.80 -8.72
C ASP A 210 15.80 -7.19 -9.80
N LEU A 211 14.83 -7.94 -10.34
CA LEU A 211 13.87 -7.46 -11.35
C LEU A 211 12.81 -6.49 -10.78
N THR A 212 12.61 -6.50 -9.46
CA THR A 212 11.63 -5.67 -8.77
C THR A 212 12.29 -4.58 -7.93
N THR A 213 13.60 -4.37 -8.10
CA THR A 213 14.42 -3.46 -7.28
C THR A 213 15.15 -2.48 -8.18
N ASP A 214 15.13 -1.20 -7.81
CA ASP A 214 15.94 -0.17 -8.48
C ASP A 214 17.33 -0.11 -7.83
N PHE A 215 18.37 -0.39 -8.61
CA PHE A 215 19.76 -0.19 -8.20
C PHE A 215 20.22 1.21 -8.59
N ILE A 216 20.74 1.96 -7.63
CA ILE A 216 21.27 3.31 -7.83
C ILE A 216 22.73 3.32 -7.41
N TRP A 217 23.61 3.60 -8.36
CA TRP A 217 25.04 3.79 -8.14
C TRP A 217 25.34 5.27 -7.95
N ASP A 218 25.77 5.65 -6.74
CA ASP A 218 26.25 7.02 -6.45
C ASP A 218 27.77 7.05 -6.49
N MET A 219 28.33 7.86 -7.39
CA MET A 219 29.77 7.99 -7.58
C MET A 219 30.40 9.09 -6.69
N GLY A 220 29.62 9.72 -5.80
CA GLY A 220 30.09 10.68 -4.80
C GLY A 220 30.39 12.10 -5.33
N ASN A 221 30.22 12.32 -6.63
CA ASN A 221 30.38 13.62 -7.31
C ASN A 221 29.04 14.23 -7.75
N GLY A 222 27.91 13.65 -7.32
CA GLY A 222 26.56 14.04 -7.72
C GLY A 222 26.09 13.43 -9.06
N THR A 223 26.86 12.53 -9.67
CA THR A 223 26.38 11.70 -10.79
C THR A 223 25.87 10.35 -10.28
N PHE A 224 24.68 9.97 -10.76
CA PHE A 224 24.04 8.70 -10.45
C PHE A 224 23.91 7.86 -11.72
N ASP A 225 24.08 6.55 -11.59
CA ASP A 225 23.78 5.58 -12.64
C ASP A 225 22.71 4.59 -12.13
N THR A 226 21.78 4.23 -13.00
CA THR A 226 20.71 3.25 -12.74
C THR A 226 20.82 2.04 -13.67
N ALA A 227 21.90 1.94 -14.45
CA ALA A 227 22.14 0.80 -15.31
C ALA A 227 22.34 -0.47 -14.47
N ILE A 228 21.61 -1.52 -14.85
CA ILE A 228 21.71 -2.87 -14.29
C ILE A 228 22.40 -3.72 -15.35
N THR A 229 23.60 -4.24 -15.07
CA THR A 229 24.32 -5.19 -15.93
C THR A 229 25.00 -6.27 -15.12
#